data_AF-A0A1M5DAT3-F1
#
_entry.id   AF-A0A1M5DAT3-F1
#
_cell.length_a   1.000
_cell.length_b   1.000
_cell.length_c   1.000
_cell.angle_alpha   90.00
_cell.angle_beta   90.00
_cell.angle_gamma   90.00
#
_symmetry.space_group_name_H-M   'P 1'
#
loop_
_entity.id
_entity.type
_entity.pdbx_description
1 polymer ?
#
loop_
_entity_poly.entity_id
_entity_poly.type
_entity_poly.pdbx_seq_one_letter_code
_entity_poly.pdbx_strand_id
1 'polypeptide(L)' 'MSNITTFQCCGTCAYHIPMAADEFCCDNEDSEGYGLSTAYDDCCEEYEEREE' A
#
# COMPACT_ATOMS: atom_id res chain seq x y z
N MET A 1 -18.39 -20.60 5.30
CA MET A 1 -17.13 -20.11 4.69
C MET A 1 -17.15 -18.61 4.92
N SER A 2 -16.58 -18.16 6.03
CA SER A 2 -16.65 -16.76 6.42
C SER A 2 -15.76 -15.96 5.46
N ASN A 3 -16.38 -15.00 4.78
CA ASN A 3 -15.75 -14.11 3.81
C ASN A 3 -14.46 -13.55 4.38
N ILE A 4 -13.34 -13.93 3.78
CA ILE A 4 -12.07 -13.26 4.00
C ILE A 4 -12.28 -11.86 3.45
N THR A 5 -12.48 -10.90 4.33
CA THR A 5 -12.29 -9.49 4.01
C THR A 5 -10.85 -9.40 3.52
N THR A 6 -10.67 -9.29 2.21
CA THR A 6 -9.38 -8.98 1.60
C THR A 6 -9.03 -7.57 2.06
N PHE A 7 -8.49 -7.43 3.26
CA PHE A 7 -7.85 -6.19 3.69
C PHE A 7 -6.76 -5.92 2.66
N GLN A 8 -6.97 -4.87 1.87
CA GLN A 8 -6.08 -4.48 0.80
C GLN A 8 -4.84 -3.88 1.43
N CYS A 9 -3.80 -4.72 1.57
CA CYS A 9 -2.55 -4.25 2.12
C CYS A 9 -1.88 -3.27 1.14
N CYS A 10 -1.34 -2.17 1.66
CA CYS A 10 -0.56 -1.15 0.98
C CYS A 10 0.60 -1.81 0.21
N GLY A 11 1.14 -2.93 0.72
CA GLY A 11 1.97 -3.92 0.00
C GLY A 11 1.66 -4.11 -1.48
N THR A 12 0.38 -4.30 -1.77
CA THR A 12 -0.16 -4.64 -3.10
C THR A 12 -0.61 -3.42 -3.89
N CYS A 13 -0.51 -2.22 -3.31
CA CYS A 13 -0.92 -0.97 -3.93
C CYS A 13 0.00 -0.58 -5.09
N ALA A 14 -0.55 -0.02 -6.15
CA ALA A 14 0.17 0.54 -7.29
C ALA A 14 1.25 1.54 -6.86
N TYR A 15 0.89 2.38 -5.89
CA TYR A 15 1.72 3.46 -5.36
C TYR A 15 2.72 3.03 -4.28
N HIS A 16 2.75 1.76 -3.89
CA HIS A 16 3.66 1.29 -2.87
C HIS A 16 5.03 1.00 -3.48
N ILE A 17 6.02 1.84 -3.18
CA ILE A 17 7.38 1.73 -3.73
C ILE A 17 8.34 1.17 -2.67
N PRO A 18 9.22 0.22 -3.02
CA PRO A 18 10.23 -0.28 -2.10
C PRO A 18 11.33 0.77 -1.87
N MET A 19 11.70 1.02 -0.61
CA MET A 19 12.82 1.92 -0.26
C MET A 19 14.09 1.12 0.07
N ALA A 20 14.12 0.46 1.23
CA ALA A 20 15.27 -0.29 1.73
C ALA A 20 14.80 -1.39 2.69
N ALA A 21 15.46 -2.57 2.67
CA ALA A 21 15.30 -3.67 3.65
C ALA A 21 13.93 -3.75 4.36
N ASP A 22 12.90 -4.24 3.64
CA ASP A 22 11.52 -4.42 4.11
C ASP A 22 10.72 -3.13 4.44
N GLU A 23 11.28 -1.95 4.20
CA GLU A 23 10.57 -0.67 4.22
C GLU A 23 10.06 -0.27 2.84
N PHE A 24 8.85 0.27 2.84
CA PHE A 24 8.20 0.79 1.65
C PHE A 24 7.74 2.23 1.87
N CYS A 25 7.30 2.88 0.81
CA CYS A 25 6.81 4.26 0.85
C CYS A 25 5.57 4.38 -0.03
N CYS A 26 4.65 5.26 0.38
CA CYS A 26 3.53 5.65 -0.46
C CYS A 26 3.98 6.71 -1.48
N ASP A 27 3.80 6.42 -2.77
CA ASP A 27 4.09 7.31 -3.90
C ASP A 27 2.81 7.90 -4.52
N ASN A 28 1.69 7.83 -3.80
CA ASN A 28 0.45 8.47 -4.22
C ASN A 28 0.44 9.92 -3.77
N GLU A 29 0.69 10.86 -4.69
CA GLU A 29 0.70 12.31 -4.38
C GLU A 29 -0.64 12.83 -3.85
N ASP A 30 -1.75 12.15 -4.14
CA ASP A 30 -3.08 12.51 -3.65
C ASP A 30 -3.41 11.90 -2.27
N SER A 31 -2.55 11.01 -1.74
CA SER A 31 -2.73 10.42 -0.41
C SER A 31 -2.13 11.30 0.67
N GLU A 32 -2.81 11.40 1.82
CA GLU A 32 -2.28 12.06 3.03
C GLU A 32 -0.98 11.41 3.53
N GLY A 33 -0.71 10.17 3.11
CA GLY A 33 0.51 9.42 3.41
C GLY A 33 1.65 9.60 2.40
N TYR A 34 1.52 10.49 1.41
CA TYR A 34 2.54 10.68 0.37
C TYR A 34 3.95 10.92 0.96
N GLY A 35 4.92 10.13 0.51
CA GLY A 35 6.32 10.23 0.97
C GLY A 35 6.57 9.68 2.38
N LEU A 36 5.56 9.12 3.06
CA LEU A 36 5.73 8.45 4.34
C LEU A 36 6.10 6.98 4.15
N SER A 37 6.91 6.47 5.08
CA SER A 37 7.21 5.05 5.14
C SER A 37 5.97 4.26 5.54
N THR A 38 5.77 3.13 4.88
CA THR A 38 4.65 2.22 5.09
C THR A 38 5.17 0.79 5.23
N ALA A 39 4.46 0.00 6.02
CA ALA A 39 4.70 -1.42 6.16
C ALA A 39 3.92 -2.20 5.09
N TYR A 40 4.38 -3.42 4.78
CA TYR A 40 3.71 -4.26 3.79
C TYR A 40 2.25 -4.55 4.14
N ASP A 41 1.91 -4.58 5.43
CA ASP A 41 0.60 -4.86 6.00
C ASP A 41 -0.25 -3.61 6.31
N ASP A 42 0.26 -2.40 6.04
CA ASP A 42 -0.55 -1.18 6.13
C ASP A 42 -1.75 -1.26 5.17
N CYS A 43 -2.76 -0.42 5.33
CA CYS A 43 -3.88 -0.29 4.38
C CYS A 43 -4.06 1.20 4.10
N CYS A 44 -4.29 1.60 2.84
CA CYS A 44 -4.59 2.99 2.48
C CYS A 44 -6.01 3.12 1.90
N GLU A 45 -6.66 4.27 2.14
CA GLU A 45 -8.00 4.55 1.59
C GLU A 45 -7.92 4.79 0.07
N GLU A 46 -6.79 5.30 -0.41
CA GLU A 46 -6.48 5.50 -1.83
C GLU A 46 -5.78 4.27 -2.46
N TYR A 47 -6.16 3.07 -2.02
CA TYR A 47 -5.62 1.84 -2.58
C TYR A 47 -6.00 1.70 -4.06
N GLU A 48 -5.00 1.53 -4.91
CA GLU A 48 -5.17 1.07 -6.29
C GLU A 48 -4.38 -0.22 -6.52
N GLU A 49 -4.96 -1.17 -7.25
CA GLU A 49 -4.28 -2.42 -7.61
C GLU A 49 -3.14 -2.16 -8.60
N ARG A 50 -2.02 -2.87 -8.49
CA ARG A 50 -0.96 -2.84 -9.51
C ARG A 50 -1.48 -3.43 -10.82
N GLU A 51 -1.34 -2.69 -11.92
CA GLU A 51 -1.52 -3.25 -13.26
C GLU A 51 -0.39 -4.27 -13.56
N GLU A 52 -0.74 -5.44 -14.11
CA GLU A 52 0.20 -6.55 -14.44
C GLU A 52 1.18 -6.23 -15.58
#